data_AF-A0A521I4X6-F1
#
_entry.id   AF-A0A521I4X6-F1
#
_cell.length_a   1.000
_cell.length_b   1.000
_cell.length_c   1.000
_cell.angle_alpha   90.00
_cell.angle_beta   90.00
_cell.angle_gamma   90.00
#
_symmetry.space_group_name_H-M   'P 1'
#
loop_
_entity.id
_entity.type
_entity.pdbx_description
1 polymer ?
#
loop_
_entity_poly.entity_id
_entity_poly.type
_entity_poly.pdbx_seq_one_letter_code
_entity_poly.pdbx_strand_id
1 'polypeptide(L)'
;MSARNSLKVASETFPTDTPFFPALWHWLTTTKYGSYALDVLCMLLLALIAGEYALNYDITLQAIPHDTTYHIYAAQQILDGHAIYRDVAIIKAPLADFATAFALVAARIIGISDIMGTRLMSLLVAMATTSVTYLAGHVLFRSRAVGLLAGLLMAGWDFYGLRAITGPEPKAFLILFGMLAFIGIARRRWVFAGICAALATLSWQPGLMVAAIACAAALLAPWLDTPNSSFRDVWRQGIKSLLRVLGGIALPFALVIIYLGLNNALIPAWNATIGANVVHFANTQASTPLPQLVRANFADILADGGQYCFSPLEHQLIYASILGFGGILIAQFVNARRSKRALLNLDQTPLILYTIGFVGFSFVDFDFCPDLFPLLPVMALSVGWGIWMLAHAAGRFAERRMHFAHASTLSAILIAAAALWIVAVYLLDVRAYTVRGMNFQDQMDVVEVAKTYLKPGDRVLTFGNAIVLVELHLPNAVKIVHLGSKSGLGVLASEPGGMDGMLAALDRNPPKLITLARENFPEFSKPFYDWLAQHYDPVEEFPRANMRFFLKRQ
;
A
#
# COMPACT_ATOMS: atom_id res chain seq x y z
N MET A 1 -54.44 -20.12 12.00
CA MET A 1 -54.82 -19.66 10.64
C MET A 1 -54.91 -18.14 10.67
N SER A 2 -53.92 -17.44 10.12
CA SER A 2 -53.84 -15.97 10.09
C SER A 2 -53.78 -15.53 8.63
N ALA A 3 -54.82 -14.80 8.20
CA ALA A 3 -55.01 -14.34 6.84
C ALA A 3 -54.07 -13.16 6.54
N ARG A 4 -53.16 -13.33 5.57
CA ARG A 4 -52.38 -12.25 4.96
C ARG A 4 -53.23 -11.59 3.88
N ASN A 5 -53.76 -10.40 4.18
CA ASN A 5 -54.29 -9.49 3.17
C ASN A 5 -53.12 -8.89 2.38
N SER A 6 -52.96 -9.33 1.13
CA SER A 6 -52.09 -8.72 0.14
C SER A 6 -52.79 -7.51 -0.47
N LEU A 7 -52.39 -6.31 -0.06
CA LEU A 7 -52.71 -5.06 -0.76
C LEU A 7 -52.01 -5.07 -2.14
N LYS A 8 -52.79 -5.28 -3.20
CA LYS A 8 -52.39 -4.98 -4.58
C LYS A 8 -52.33 -3.47 -4.74
N VAL A 9 -51.12 -2.92 -4.78
CA VAL A 9 -50.89 -1.55 -5.25
C VAL A 9 -51.02 -1.55 -6.76
N ALA A 10 -51.97 -0.77 -7.28
CA ALA A 10 -52.14 -0.56 -8.71
C ALA A 10 -50.91 0.19 -9.25
N SER A 11 -50.16 -0.45 -10.14
CA SER A 11 -49.08 0.19 -10.90
C SER A 11 -49.70 1.00 -12.03
N GLU A 12 -49.79 2.31 -11.86
CA GLU A 12 -50.06 3.23 -12.96
C GLU A 12 -48.91 3.15 -13.96
N THR A 13 -49.24 2.70 -15.17
CA THR A 13 -48.35 2.59 -16.32
C THR A 13 -48.11 3.97 -16.91
N PHE A 14 -46.94 4.56 -16.66
CA PHE A 14 -46.45 5.70 -17.43
C PHE A 14 -45.98 5.23 -18.81
N PRO A 15 -46.46 5.80 -19.92
CA PRO A 15 -45.95 5.50 -21.25
C PRO A 15 -44.56 6.14 -21.39
N THR A 16 -43.53 5.30 -21.57
CA THR A 16 -42.14 5.71 -21.74
C THR A 16 -41.65 5.31 -23.13
N ASP A 17 -42.06 6.08 -24.15
CA ASP A 17 -41.67 5.87 -25.55
C ASP A 17 -40.25 6.38 -25.87
N THR A 18 -39.27 6.01 -25.03
CA THR A 18 -37.85 5.98 -25.42
C THR A 18 -37.28 4.61 -25.05
N PRO A 19 -37.30 3.62 -25.95
CA PRO A 19 -37.28 2.21 -25.56
C PRO A 19 -35.93 1.66 -25.10
N PHE A 20 -34.81 2.35 -25.32
CA PHE A 20 -33.49 1.76 -25.08
C PHE A 20 -32.95 1.96 -23.65
N PHE A 21 -33.02 3.18 -23.12
CA PHE A 21 -32.44 3.53 -21.82
C PHE A 21 -33.15 2.89 -20.62
N PRO A 22 -34.50 2.90 -20.53
CA PRO A 22 -35.22 2.28 -19.42
C PRO A 22 -35.02 0.77 -19.37
N ALA A 23 -34.99 0.09 -20.52
CA ALA A 23 -34.78 -1.35 -20.60
C ALA A 23 -33.35 -1.74 -20.17
N LEU A 24 -32.32 -1.02 -20.65
CA LEU A 24 -30.93 -1.25 -20.24
C LEU A 24 -30.73 -0.95 -18.75
N TRP A 25 -31.27 0.16 -18.25
CA TRP A 25 -31.19 0.50 -16.83
C TRP A 25 -31.89 -0.53 -15.95
N HIS A 26 -33.08 -0.97 -16.36
CA HIS A 26 -33.80 -2.04 -15.67
C HIS A 26 -32.98 -3.33 -15.66
N TRP A 27 -32.40 -3.74 -16.79
CA TRP A 27 -31.56 -4.93 -16.87
C TRP A 27 -30.30 -4.83 -15.99
N LEU A 28 -29.60 -3.69 -16.02
CA LEU A 28 -28.41 -3.41 -15.22
C LEU A 28 -28.70 -3.44 -13.71
N THR A 29 -29.89 -3.01 -13.29
CA THR A 29 -30.22 -2.89 -11.86
C THR A 29 -30.95 -4.09 -11.29
N THR A 30 -31.68 -4.86 -12.10
CA THR A 30 -32.53 -5.97 -11.61
C THR A 30 -31.92 -7.35 -11.80
N THR A 31 -31.02 -7.55 -12.78
CA THR A 31 -30.41 -8.85 -13.03
C THR A 31 -29.08 -9.00 -12.30
N LYS A 32 -28.76 -10.23 -11.87
CA LYS A 32 -27.46 -10.55 -11.27
C LYS A 32 -26.29 -10.19 -12.19
N TYR A 33 -26.43 -10.47 -13.49
CA TYR A 33 -25.41 -10.18 -14.49
C TYR A 33 -25.28 -8.67 -14.76
N GLY A 34 -26.40 -7.95 -14.86
CA GLY A 34 -26.41 -6.50 -14.98
C GLY A 34 -25.73 -5.81 -13.81
N SER A 35 -25.99 -6.29 -12.59
CA SER A 35 -25.33 -5.82 -11.37
C SER A 35 -23.81 -6.00 -11.43
N TYR A 36 -23.33 -7.15 -11.90
CA TYR A 36 -21.89 -7.38 -12.07
C TYR A 36 -21.28 -6.52 -13.18
N ALA A 37 -21.98 -6.35 -14.30
CA ALA A 37 -21.53 -5.49 -15.39
C ALA A 37 -21.38 -4.03 -14.92
N LEU A 38 -22.33 -3.54 -14.12
CA LEU A 38 -22.25 -2.22 -13.51
C LEU A 38 -21.06 -2.10 -12.55
N ASP A 39 -20.83 -3.10 -11.69
CA ASP A 39 -19.67 -3.07 -10.78
C ASP A 39 -18.34 -3.07 -11.54
N VAL A 40 -18.22 -3.86 -12.61
CA VAL A 40 -17.04 -3.88 -13.49
C VAL A 40 -16.85 -2.52 -14.16
N LEU A 41 -17.93 -1.92 -14.69
CA LEU A 41 -17.86 -0.59 -15.29
C LEU A 41 -17.40 0.46 -14.29
N CYS A 42 -17.95 0.48 -13.07
CA CYS A 42 -17.53 1.40 -12.02
C CYS A 42 -16.05 1.20 -11.64
N MET A 43 -15.59 -0.05 -11.52
CA MET A 43 -14.19 -0.35 -11.28
C MET A 43 -13.29 0.20 -12.40
N LEU A 44 -13.61 -0.07 -13.66
CA LEU A 44 -12.84 0.42 -14.81
C LEU A 44 -12.82 1.95 -14.86
N LEU A 45 -13.95 2.62 -14.66
CA LEU A 45 -14.01 4.08 -14.65
C LEU A 45 -13.17 4.67 -13.51
N LEU A 46 -13.23 4.11 -12.30
CA LEU A 46 -12.43 4.57 -11.17
C LEU A 46 -10.94 4.30 -11.35
N ALA A 47 -10.58 3.16 -11.95
CA ALA A 47 -9.21 2.88 -12.37
C ALA A 47 -8.71 3.95 -13.36
N LEU A 48 -9.50 4.25 -14.40
CA LEU A 48 -9.13 5.27 -15.39
C LEU A 48 -9.03 6.67 -14.78
N ILE A 49 -9.93 7.04 -13.86
CA ILE A 49 -9.84 8.30 -13.12
C ILE A 49 -8.57 8.36 -12.29
N ALA A 50 -8.22 7.30 -11.56
CA ALA A 50 -6.98 7.24 -10.79
C ALA A 50 -5.73 7.30 -11.69
N GLY A 51 -5.78 6.63 -12.84
CA GLY A 51 -4.71 6.65 -13.83
C GLY A 51 -4.50 8.06 -14.39
N GLU A 52 -5.57 8.68 -14.86
CA GLU A 52 -5.56 10.06 -15.36
C GLU A 52 -5.05 11.03 -14.28
N TYR A 53 -5.58 10.94 -13.06
CA TYR A 53 -5.14 11.76 -11.93
C TYR A 53 -3.64 11.64 -11.68
N ALA A 54 -3.15 10.41 -11.57
CA ALA A 54 -1.75 10.15 -11.29
C ALA A 54 -0.82 10.61 -12.44
N LEU A 55 -1.26 10.48 -13.69
CA LEU A 55 -0.49 10.94 -14.86
C LEU A 55 -0.36 12.48 -14.95
N ASN A 56 -1.27 13.24 -14.32
CA ASN A 56 -1.15 14.70 -14.26
C ASN A 56 0.04 15.17 -13.38
N TYR A 57 0.63 14.30 -12.54
CA TYR A 57 1.89 14.60 -11.84
C TYR A 57 3.13 14.46 -12.73
N ASP A 58 2.97 14.18 -14.03
CA ASP A 58 4.05 13.92 -14.99
C ASP A 58 4.94 12.73 -14.58
N ILE A 59 4.55 11.55 -15.07
CA ILE A 59 5.27 10.29 -14.89
C ILE A 59 6.73 10.34 -15.35
N THR A 60 7.14 11.29 -16.19
CA THR A 60 8.52 11.38 -16.68
C THR A 60 9.40 12.23 -15.76
N LEU A 61 8.82 13.27 -15.15
CA LEU A 61 9.54 14.27 -14.37
C LEU A 61 9.76 13.90 -12.90
N GLN A 62 8.92 13.04 -12.31
CA GLN A 62 9.02 12.74 -10.88
C GLN A 62 10.30 12.01 -10.49
N ALA A 63 10.98 12.50 -9.45
CA ALA A 63 12.14 11.81 -8.88
C ALA A 63 11.76 10.41 -8.40
N ILE A 64 12.72 9.48 -8.46
CA ILE A 64 12.53 8.12 -7.95
C ILE A 64 12.97 8.10 -6.48
N PRO A 65 12.05 7.80 -5.55
CA PRO A 65 12.38 7.69 -4.14
C PRO A 65 13.41 6.59 -3.89
N HIS A 66 14.15 6.75 -2.80
CA HIS A 66 15.21 5.84 -2.37
C HIS A 66 14.75 4.36 -2.28
N ASP A 67 13.67 4.09 -1.54
CA ASP A 67 13.12 2.73 -1.41
C ASP A 67 12.76 2.14 -2.77
N THR A 68 12.24 2.97 -3.66
CA THR A 68 11.88 2.59 -5.02
C THR A 68 13.11 2.21 -5.84
N THR A 69 14.22 2.97 -5.76
CA THR A 69 15.45 2.59 -6.48
C THR A 69 16.06 1.29 -5.97
N TYR A 70 15.89 0.95 -4.69
CA TYR A 70 16.33 -0.36 -4.17
C TYR A 70 15.57 -1.53 -4.80
N HIS A 71 14.25 -1.40 -4.95
CA HIS A 71 13.42 -2.44 -5.56
C HIS A 71 13.70 -2.59 -7.06
N ILE A 72 13.92 -1.49 -7.78
CA ILE A 72 14.33 -1.53 -9.19
C ILE A 72 15.70 -2.21 -9.32
N TYR A 73 16.67 -1.81 -8.49
CA TYR A 73 18.00 -2.42 -8.48
C TYR A 73 17.94 -3.93 -8.17
N ALA A 74 17.26 -4.35 -7.10
CA ALA A 74 17.14 -5.77 -6.80
C ALA A 74 16.43 -6.57 -7.91
N ALA A 75 15.43 -5.99 -8.56
CA ALA A 75 14.77 -6.60 -9.71
C ALA A 75 15.72 -6.80 -10.89
N GLN A 76 16.57 -5.81 -11.21
CA GLN A 76 17.60 -5.96 -12.24
C GLN A 76 18.57 -7.09 -11.88
N GLN A 77 19.05 -7.12 -10.63
CA GLN A 77 19.96 -8.16 -10.15
C GLN A 77 19.32 -9.56 -10.20
N ILE A 78 18.03 -9.70 -9.88
CA ILE A 78 17.30 -10.96 -10.07
C ILE A 78 17.34 -11.42 -11.53
N LEU A 79 17.12 -10.50 -12.48
CA LEU A 79 17.17 -10.81 -13.91
C LEU A 79 18.57 -11.15 -14.41
N ASP A 80 19.60 -10.63 -13.76
CA ASP A 80 21.01 -10.94 -14.04
C ASP A 80 21.45 -12.28 -13.38
N GLY A 81 20.52 -12.99 -12.72
CA GLY A 81 20.77 -14.30 -12.10
C GLY A 81 21.27 -14.24 -10.66
N HIS A 82 21.26 -13.06 -10.04
CA HIS A 82 21.59 -12.90 -8.64
C HIS A 82 20.40 -13.26 -7.74
N ALA A 83 20.71 -13.86 -6.60
CA ALA A 83 19.71 -14.23 -5.61
C ALA A 83 19.45 -13.06 -4.65
N ILE A 84 18.19 -12.61 -4.57
CA ILE A 84 17.78 -11.60 -3.59
C ILE A 84 18.08 -12.07 -2.16
N TYR A 85 18.42 -11.12 -1.29
CA TYR A 85 18.92 -11.25 0.08
C TYR A 85 20.33 -11.85 0.22
N ARG A 86 20.70 -12.80 -0.63
CA ARG A 86 22.07 -13.34 -0.66
C ARG A 86 23.03 -12.33 -1.30
N ASP A 87 22.72 -11.89 -2.50
CA ASP A 87 23.56 -11.04 -3.34
C ASP A 87 23.14 -9.57 -3.30
N VAL A 88 21.87 -9.30 -2.96
CA VAL A 88 21.31 -7.95 -2.75
C VAL A 88 20.46 -7.94 -1.49
N ALA A 89 20.87 -7.21 -0.47
CA ALA A 89 20.14 -7.15 0.78
C ALA A 89 19.08 -6.04 0.79
N ILE A 90 17.82 -6.45 1.01
CA ILE A 90 16.68 -5.56 1.23
C ILE A 90 15.99 -5.98 2.54
N ILE A 91 15.57 -5.00 3.35
CA ILE A 91 14.91 -5.25 4.65
C ILE A 91 13.39 -5.47 4.55
N LYS A 92 12.86 -5.64 3.35
CA LYS A 92 11.44 -5.77 3.01
C LYS A 92 11.18 -7.17 2.45
N ALA A 93 9.93 -7.61 2.51
CA ALA A 93 9.51 -8.89 1.95
C ALA A 93 9.54 -8.86 0.39
N PRO A 94 9.68 -10.02 -0.29
CA PRO A 94 10.21 -10.04 -1.65
C PRO A 94 9.18 -9.82 -2.76
N LEU A 95 7.88 -9.67 -2.45
CA LEU A 95 6.86 -9.62 -3.50
C LEU A 95 7.03 -8.38 -4.39
N ALA A 96 7.37 -7.24 -3.80
CA ALA A 96 7.59 -6.01 -4.56
C ALA A 96 8.75 -6.17 -5.55
N ASP A 97 9.83 -6.83 -5.14
CA ASP A 97 11.00 -7.11 -5.99
C ASP A 97 10.64 -8.05 -7.14
N PHE A 98 9.91 -9.14 -6.87
CA PHE A 98 9.46 -10.07 -7.91
C PHE A 98 8.48 -9.43 -8.90
N ALA A 99 7.53 -8.63 -8.41
CA ALA A 99 6.61 -7.88 -9.27
C ALA A 99 7.38 -6.89 -10.15
N THR A 100 8.37 -6.20 -9.56
CA THR A 100 9.25 -5.26 -10.28
C THR A 100 10.07 -5.99 -11.34
N ALA A 101 10.66 -7.16 -11.04
CA ALA A 101 11.39 -7.97 -12.01
C ALA A 101 10.51 -8.39 -13.20
N PHE A 102 9.25 -8.78 -12.93
CA PHE A 102 8.29 -9.06 -14.00
C PHE A 102 7.99 -7.83 -14.85
N ALA A 103 7.83 -6.65 -14.23
CA ALA A 103 7.63 -5.40 -14.95
C ALA A 103 8.83 -5.03 -15.83
N LEU A 104 10.07 -5.26 -15.36
CA LEU A 104 11.28 -5.05 -16.15
C LEU A 104 11.32 -5.96 -17.38
N VAL A 105 10.97 -7.24 -17.24
CA VAL A 105 10.86 -8.15 -18.39
C VAL A 105 9.85 -7.63 -19.41
N ALA A 106 8.66 -7.24 -18.95
CA ALA A 106 7.62 -6.68 -19.82
C ALA A 106 8.07 -5.39 -20.52
N ALA A 107 8.75 -4.49 -19.79
CA ALA A 107 9.29 -3.23 -20.29
C ALA A 107 10.31 -3.44 -21.41
N ARG A 108 11.25 -4.37 -21.21
CA ARG A 108 12.26 -4.74 -22.20
C ARG A 108 11.63 -5.37 -23.45
N ILE A 109 10.57 -6.18 -23.29
CA ILE A 109 9.82 -6.76 -24.43
C ILE A 109 9.19 -5.67 -25.30
N ILE A 110 8.65 -4.61 -24.69
CA ILE A 110 8.01 -3.51 -25.42
C ILE A 110 8.97 -2.35 -25.77
N GLY A 111 10.26 -2.47 -25.42
CA GLY A 111 11.30 -1.50 -25.76
C GLY A 111 11.27 -0.19 -24.98
N ILE A 112 10.76 -0.18 -23.74
CA ILE A 112 10.84 0.99 -22.85
C ILE A 112 11.89 0.77 -21.75
N SER A 113 12.34 1.86 -21.11
CA SER A 113 13.33 1.78 -20.02
C SER A 113 12.80 1.02 -18.80
N ASP A 114 13.73 0.42 -18.04
CA ASP A 114 13.43 -0.28 -16.79
C ASP A 114 12.65 0.64 -15.84
N ILE A 115 13.09 1.89 -15.65
CA ILE A 115 12.38 2.89 -14.84
C ILE A 115 10.93 3.06 -15.31
N MET A 116 10.71 3.36 -16.59
CA MET A 116 9.36 3.61 -17.09
C MET A 116 8.46 2.38 -16.92
N GLY A 117 9.01 1.18 -17.17
CA GLY A 117 8.33 -0.09 -16.91
C GLY A 117 7.81 -0.23 -15.48
N THR A 118 8.66 0.10 -14.52
CA THR A 118 8.30 0.01 -13.10
C THR A 118 7.34 1.12 -12.64
N ARG A 119 7.42 2.32 -13.22
CA ARG A 119 6.43 3.39 -13.03
C ARG A 119 5.05 2.97 -13.54
N LEU A 120 4.97 2.41 -14.75
CA LEU A 120 3.72 1.89 -15.31
C LEU A 120 3.14 0.73 -14.48
N MET A 121 3.99 -0.16 -13.98
CA MET A 121 3.54 -1.21 -13.05
C MET A 121 2.93 -0.61 -11.78
N SER A 122 3.60 0.35 -11.15
CA SER A 122 3.10 1.00 -9.94
C SER A 122 1.77 1.72 -10.19
N LEU A 123 1.64 2.38 -11.35
CA LEU A 123 0.40 3.01 -11.80
C LEU A 123 -0.73 1.99 -11.91
N LEU A 124 -0.49 0.83 -12.54
CA LEU A 124 -1.47 -0.24 -12.66
C LEU A 124 -1.90 -0.80 -11.30
N VAL A 125 -0.95 -0.98 -10.36
CA VAL A 125 -1.24 -1.40 -8.98
C VAL A 125 -2.11 -0.36 -8.28
N ALA A 126 -1.84 0.93 -8.49
CA ALA A 126 -2.63 1.99 -7.91
C ALA A 126 -4.07 2.02 -8.46
N MET A 127 -4.23 1.89 -9.77
CA MET A 127 -5.54 1.79 -10.44
C MET A 127 -6.34 0.56 -9.95
N ALA A 128 -5.65 -0.59 -9.80
CA ALA A 128 -6.26 -1.81 -9.27
C ALA A 128 -6.71 -1.65 -7.82
N THR A 129 -5.87 -1.01 -6.98
CA THR A 129 -6.19 -0.74 -5.59
C THR A 129 -7.40 0.19 -5.46
N THR A 130 -7.48 1.26 -6.25
CA THR A 130 -8.65 2.14 -6.29
C THR A 130 -9.93 1.37 -6.65
N SER A 131 -9.86 0.49 -7.65
CA SER A 131 -10.97 -0.38 -8.04
C SER A 131 -11.38 -1.35 -6.93
N VAL A 132 -10.40 -1.90 -6.23
CA VAL A 132 -10.64 -2.81 -5.10
C VAL A 132 -11.20 -2.06 -3.90
N THR A 133 -10.81 -0.80 -3.65
CA THR A 133 -11.42 0.06 -2.61
C THR A 133 -12.89 0.30 -2.92
N TYR A 134 -13.27 0.54 -4.19
CA TYR A 134 -14.68 0.56 -4.59
C TYR A 134 -15.39 -0.75 -4.26
N LEU A 135 -14.79 -1.88 -4.66
CA LEU A 135 -15.39 -3.19 -4.45
C LEU A 135 -15.52 -3.51 -2.95
N ALA A 136 -14.56 -3.10 -2.13
CA ALA A 136 -14.60 -3.21 -0.68
C ALA A 136 -15.76 -2.37 -0.11
N GLY A 137 -15.95 -1.13 -0.55
CA GLY A 137 -17.10 -0.32 -0.16
C GLY A 137 -18.43 -0.98 -0.54
N HIS A 138 -18.52 -1.52 -1.75
CA HIS A 138 -19.69 -2.25 -2.21
C HIS A 138 -19.96 -3.53 -1.39
N VAL A 139 -18.94 -4.32 -1.07
CA VAL A 139 -19.09 -5.61 -0.39
C VAL A 139 -19.26 -5.44 1.12
N LEU A 140 -18.37 -4.70 1.78
CA LEU A 140 -18.31 -4.58 3.25
C LEU A 140 -19.43 -3.69 3.81
N PHE A 141 -19.92 -2.72 3.02
CA PHE A 141 -21.03 -1.84 3.42
C PHE A 141 -22.32 -2.09 2.64
N ARG A 142 -22.31 -3.04 1.70
CA ARG A 142 -23.47 -3.39 0.85
C ARG A 142 -24.04 -2.16 0.12
N SER A 143 -23.17 -1.21 -0.24
CA SER A 143 -23.56 0.07 -0.82
C SER A 143 -22.59 0.48 -1.93
N ARG A 144 -23.11 0.57 -3.17
CA ARG A 144 -22.35 1.09 -4.30
C ARG A 144 -21.94 2.54 -4.11
N ALA A 145 -22.79 3.35 -3.48
CA ALA A 145 -22.48 4.74 -3.22
C ALA A 145 -21.26 4.90 -2.30
N VAL A 146 -21.15 4.08 -1.24
CA VAL A 146 -19.97 4.05 -0.37
C VAL A 146 -18.73 3.64 -1.16
N GLY A 147 -18.85 2.59 -2.00
CA GLY A 147 -17.77 2.18 -2.90
C GLY A 147 -17.34 3.27 -3.87
N LEU A 148 -18.27 3.94 -4.55
CA LEU A 148 -17.96 5.00 -5.51
C LEU A 148 -17.24 6.17 -4.84
N LEU A 149 -17.77 6.65 -3.71
CA LEU A 149 -17.16 7.74 -2.96
C LEU A 149 -15.77 7.36 -2.45
N ALA A 150 -15.61 6.15 -1.89
CA ALA A 150 -14.31 5.67 -1.42
C ALA A 150 -13.30 5.49 -2.57
N GLY A 151 -13.74 4.98 -3.73
CA GLY A 151 -12.89 4.88 -4.91
C GLY A 151 -12.44 6.25 -5.43
N LEU A 152 -13.34 7.24 -5.50
CA LEU A 152 -12.98 8.60 -5.89
C LEU A 152 -11.99 9.24 -4.91
N LEU A 153 -12.22 9.08 -3.60
CA LEU A 153 -11.32 9.59 -2.56
C LEU A 153 -9.94 8.93 -2.60
N MET A 154 -9.88 7.62 -2.86
CA MET A 154 -8.61 6.92 -3.05
C MET A 154 -7.89 7.44 -4.30
N ALA A 155 -8.62 7.67 -5.40
CA ALA A 155 -8.05 8.10 -6.67
C ALA A 155 -7.40 9.48 -6.58
N GLY A 156 -8.00 10.42 -5.84
CA GLY A 156 -7.52 11.80 -5.78
C GLY A 156 -6.67 12.14 -4.56
N TRP A 157 -6.17 11.16 -3.82
CA TRP A 157 -5.21 11.44 -2.77
C TRP A 157 -3.86 11.75 -3.41
N ASP A 158 -3.33 12.96 -3.20
CA ASP A 158 -2.09 13.47 -3.82
C ASP A 158 -0.93 12.56 -3.55
N PHE A 159 -0.72 12.26 -2.27
CA PHE A 159 0.37 11.42 -1.81
C PHE A 159 0.34 10.02 -2.46
N TYR A 160 -0.86 9.50 -2.69
CA TYR A 160 -1.06 8.22 -3.34
C TYR A 160 -0.82 8.30 -4.86
N GLY A 161 -1.40 9.30 -5.53
CA GLY A 161 -1.25 9.53 -6.96
C GLY A 161 0.20 9.79 -7.37
N LEU A 162 0.91 10.61 -6.58
CA LEU A 162 2.33 10.88 -6.78
C LEU A 162 3.16 9.59 -6.68
N ARG A 163 2.92 8.78 -5.65
CA ARG A 163 3.65 7.52 -5.46
C ARG A 163 3.32 6.46 -6.50
N ALA A 164 2.12 6.50 -7.06
CA ALA A 164 1.72 5.61 -8.16
C ALA A 164 2.59 5.78 -9.40
N ILE A 165 3.16 6.96 -9.64
CA ILE A 165 4.01 7.21 -10.81
C ILE A 165 5.51 7.27 -10.50
N THR A 166 5.92 7.22 -9.23
CA THR A 166 7.35 7.25 -8.89
C THR A 166 8.05 5.89 -9.01
N GLY A 167 7.29 4.79 -8.99
CA GLY A 167 7.79 3.42 -9.12
C GLY A 167 7.30 2.50 -7.98
N PRO A 168 7.85 1.28 -7.81
CA PRO A 168 7.38 0.28 -6.85
C PRO A 168 7.37 0.80 -5.41
N GLU A 169 6.21 0.64 -4.76
CA GLU A 169 6.00 0.86 -3.33
C GLU A 169 5.38 -0.41 -2.73
N PRO A 170 6.09 -1.17 -1.87
CA PRO A 170 5.59 -2.41 -1.29
C PRO A 170 4.25 -2.25 -0.56
N LYS A 171 4.02 -1.07 0.03
CA LYS A 171 2.78 -0.78 0.78
C LYS A 171 1.57 -0.67 -0.14
N ALA A 172 1.76 -0.31 -1.42
CA ALA A 172 0.68 -0.30 -2.41
C ALA A 172 0.18 -1.74 -2.69
N PHE A 173 1.09 -2.71 -2.79
CA PHE A 173 0.71 -4.12 -2.91
C PHE A 173 0.04 -4.64 -1.64
N LEU A 174 0.52 -4.22 -0.46
CA LEU A 174 -0.12 -4.59 0.81
C LEU A 174 -1.59 -4.16 0.83
N ILE A 175 -1.91 -2.92 0.47
CA ILE A 175 -3.29 -2.44 0.53
C ILE A 175 -4.18 -3.10 -0.53
N LEU A 176 -3.66 -3.35 -1.73
CA LEU A 176 -4.36 -4.09 -2.77
C LEU A 176 -4.79 -5.47 -2.27
N PHE A 177 -3.83 -6.26 -1.81
CA PHE A 177 -4.08 -7.63 -1.38
C PHE A 177 -4.80 -7.69 -0.03
N GLY A 178 -4.57 -6.72 0.86
CA GLY A 178 -5.30 -6.58 2.13
C GLY A 178 -6.81 -6.39 1.91
N MET A 179 -7.19 -5.45 1.03
CA MET A 179 -8.61 -5.24 0.71
C MET A 179 -9.24 -6.44 -0.01
N LEU A 180 -8.51 -7.09 -0.93
CA LEU A 180 -8.97 -8.33 -1.55
C LEU A 180 -9.17 -9.46 -0.54
N ALA A 181 -8.29 -9.58 0.47
CA ALA A 181 -8.44 -10.53 1.55
C ALA A 181 -9.73 -10.27 2.35
N PHE A 182 -10.04 -9.00 2.66
CA PHE A 182 -11.26 -8.63 3.39
C PHE A 182 -12.52 -8.90 2.56
N ILE A 183 -12.51 -8.62 1.26
CA ILE A 183 -13.59 -9.02 0.34
C ILE A 183 -13.73 -10.55 0.33
N GLY A 184 -12.62 -11.29 0.34
CA GLY A 184 -12.60 -12.74 0.43
C GLY A 184 -13.22 -13.27 1.72
N ILE A 185 -12.91 -12.65 2.87
CA ILE A 185 -13.47 -12.97 4.18
C ILE A 185 -14.98 -12.73 4.18
N ALA A 186 -15.44 -11.54 3.77
CA ALA A 186 -16.85 -11.19 3.73
C ALA A 186 -17.66 -12.14 2.82
N ARG A 187 -17.05 -12.60 1.71
CA ARG A 187 -17.66 -13.56 0.77
C ARG A 187 -17.39 -15.03 1.09
N ARG A 188 -16.76 -15.35 2.23
CA ARG A 188 -16.43 -16.72 2.66
C ARG A 188 -15.54 -17.50 1.70
N ARG A 189 -14.76 -16.79 0.87
CA ARG A 189 -13.78 -17.37 -0.07
C ARG A 189 -12.44 -17.57 0.64
N TRP A 190 -12.41 -18.47 1.61
CA TRP A 190 -11.30 -18.65 2.55
C TRP A 190 -9.94 -18.90 1.89
N VAL A 191 -9.88 -19.74 0.85
CA VAL A 191 -8.61 -19.99 0.13
C VAL A 191 -8.09 -18.70 -0.53
N PHE A 192 -8.97 -17.98 -1.22
CA PHE A 192 -8.62 -16.71 -1.85
C PHE A 192 -8.19 -15.66 -0.82
N ALA A 193 -8.90 -15.56 0.32
CA ALA A 193 -8.51 -14.69 1.42
C ALA A 193 -7.11 -15.04 1.95
N GLY A 194 -6.79 -16.34 2.07
CA GLY A 194 -5.45 -16.80 2.47
C GLY A 194 -4.36 -16.43 1.46
N ILE A 195 -4.61 -16.61 0.17
CA ILE A 195 -3.65 -16.23 -0.90
C ILE A 195 -3.38 -14.72 -0.83
N CYS A 196 -4.43 -13.90 -0.81
CA CYS A 196 -4.28 -12.45 -0.72
C CYS A 196 -3.60 -12.02 0.58
N ALA A 197 -3.93 -12.64 1.71
CA ALA A 197 -3.26 -12.34 2.97
C ALA A 197 -1.76 -12.68 2.96
N ALA A 198 -1.37 -13.81 2.33
CA ALA A 198 0.04 -14.14 2.13
C ALA A 198 0.74 -13.14 1.21
N LEU A 199 0.11 -12.73 0.11
CA LEU A 199 0.67 -11.70 -0.79
C LEU A 199 0.83 -10.34 -0.08
N ALA A 200 -0.12 -9.95 0.77
CA ALA A 200 0.01 -8.75 1.60
C ALA A 200 1.23 -8.84 2.54
N THR A 201 1.41 -9.97 3.23
CA THR A 201 2.59 -10.23 4.09
C THR A 201 3.90 -10.27 3.31
N LEU A 202 3.90 -10.87 2.12
CA LEU A 202 5.07 -10.95 1.24
C LEU A 202 5.39 -9.61 0.58
N SER A 203 4.46 -8.64 0.59
CA SER A 203 4.73 -7.26 0.17
C SER A 203 5.47 -6.51 1.27
N TRP A 204 4.97 -6.59 2.50
CA TRP A 204 5.56 -5.91 3.65
C TRP A 204 5.17 -6.63 4.93
N GLN A 205 6.11 -6.74 5.88
CA GLN A 205 5.98 -7.60 7.06
C GLN A 205 4.76 -7.30 7.94
N PRO A 206 4.37 -6.02 8.20
CA PRO A 206 3.11 -5.69 8.88
C PRO A 206 1.85 -6.27 8.20
N GLY A 207 1.94 -6.66 6.93
CA GLY A 207 0.91 -7.44 6.24
C GLY A 207 0.56 -8.76 6.93
N LEU A 208 1.43 -9.28 7.81
CA LEU A 208 1.15 -10.43 8.69
C LEU A 208 -0.15 -10.23 9.50
N MET A 209 -0.51 -8.99 9.82
CA MET A 209 -1.78 -8.68 10.47
C MET A 209 -2.99 -9.07 9.60
N VAL A 210 -2.91 -8.92 8.28
CA VAL A 210 -3.97 -9.36 7.36
C VAL A 210 -4.14 -10.88 7.44
N ALA A 211 -3.03 -11.64 7.50
CA ALA A 211 -3.05 -13.09 7.68
C ALA A 211 -3.65 -13.49 9.04
N ALA A 212 -3.26 -12.81 10.13
CA ALA A 212 -3.83 -13.04 11.45
C ALA A 212 -5.35 -12.78 11.47
N ILE A 213 -5.79 -11.67 10.88
CA ILE A 213 -7.22 -11.31 10.74
C ILE A 213 -7.96 -12.36 9.91
N ALA A 214 -7.40 -12.83 8.79
CA ALA A 214 -8.02 -13.86 7.96
C ALA A 214 -8.19 -15.19 8.70
N CYS A 215 -7.16 -15.63 9.43
CA CYS A 215 -7.22 -16.84 10.26
C CYS A 215 -8.25 -16.71 11.38
N ALA A 216 -8.23 -15.60 12.12
CA ALA A 216 -9.19 -15.34 13.20
C ALA A 216 -10.64 -15.27 12.67
N ALA A 217 -10.85 -14.56 11.56
CA ALA A 217 -12.15 -14.47 10.91
C ALA A 217 -12.68 -15.84 10.45
N ALA A 218 -11.82 -16.68 9.87
CA ALA A 218 -12.20 -18.03 9.45
C ALA A 218 -12.55 -18.94 10.62
N LEU A 219 -11.84 -18.82 11.74
CA LEU A 219 -12.12 -19.59 12.94
C LEU A 219 -13.44 -19.16 13.60
N LEU A 220 -13.66 -17.84 13.73
CA LEU A 220 -14.85 -17.25 14.37
C LEU A 220 -16.09 -17.24 13.48
N ALA A 221 -15.92 -17.47 12.17
CA ALA A 221 -16.98 -17.38 11.17
C ALA A 221 -18.27 -18.11 11.52
N PRO A 222 -18.26 -19.40 11.91
CA PRO A 222 -19.50 -20.12 12.18
C PRO A 222 -20.20 -19.60 13.43
N TRP A 223 -19.46 -19.11 14.42
CA TRP A 223 -20.05 -18.50 15.62
C TRP A 223 -20.79 -17.21 15.28
N LEU A 224 -20.24 -16.42 14.34
CA LEU A 224 -20.84 -15.16 13.88
C LEU A 224 -22.05 -15.37 12.95
N ASP A 225 -22.07 -16.46 12.18
CA ASP A 225 -23.16 -16.76 11.24
C ASP A 225 -24.33 -17.53 11.86
N THR A 226 -24.05 -18.48 12.76
CA THR A 226 -25.06 -19.40 13.30
C THR A 226 -25.01 -19.43 14.84
N PRO A 227 -25.58 -18.42 15.53
CA PRO A 227 -25.50 -18.32 16.98
C PRO A 227 -26.16 -19.48 17.76
N ASN A 228 -27.05 -20.24 17.11
CA ASN A 228 -27.79 -21.35 17.74
C ASN A 228 -27.23 -22.76 17.41
N SER A 229 -26.12 -22.86 16.67
CA SER A 229 -25.52 -24.17 16.36
C SER A 229 -24.75 -24.73 17.55
N SER A 230 -24.62 -26.07 17.63
CA SER A 230 -23.84 -26.72 18.68
C SER A 230 -22.37 -26.25 18.65
N PHE A 231 -21.74 -26.11 19.81
CA PHE A 231 -20.33 -25.70 19.92
C PHE A 231 -19.41 -26.60 19.09
N ARG A 232 -19.70 -27.91 19.02
CA ARG A 232 -18.95 -28.89 18.25
C ARG A 232 -19.02 -28.61 16.74
N ASP A 233 -20.19 -28.26 16.23
CA ASP A 233 -20.37 -27.95 14.81
C ASP A 233 -19.70 -26.63 14.44
N VAL A 234 -19.82 -25.61 15.31
CA VAL A 234 -19.13 -24.32 15.18
C VAL A 234 -17.62 -24.54 15.06
N TRP A 235 -17.04 -25.30 16.00
CA TRP A 235 -15.61 -25.57 16.00
C TRP A 235 -15.16 -26.35 14.76
N ARG A 236 -15.90 -27.38 14.37
CA ARG A 236 -15.57 -28.19 13.19
C ARG A 236 -15.58 -27.36 11.91
N GLN A 237 -16.58 -26.51 11.73
CA GLN A 237 -16.68 -25.60 10.58
C GLN A 237 -15.60 -24.50 10.62
N GLY A 238 -15.25 -24.02 11.81
CA GLY A 238 -14.22 -23.01 12.03
C GLY A 238 -12.85 -23.54 11.64
N ILE A 239 -12.49 -24.74 12.11
CA ILE A 239 -11.25 -25.43 11.73
C ILE A 239 -11.21 -25.67 10.23
N LYS A 240 -12.30 -26.14 9.61
CA LYS A 240 -12.35 -26.36 8.16
C LYS A 240 -12.08 -25.07 7.38
N SER A 241 -12.63 -23.95 7.84
CA SER A 241 -12.42 -22.63 7.24
C SER A 241 -10.99 -22.14 7.45
N LEU A 242 -10.45 -22.31 8.65
CA LEU A 242 -9.05 -21.99 8.98
C LEU A 242 -8.08 -22.79 8.10
N LEU A 243 -8.26 -24.10 7.96
CA LEU A 243 -7.43 -24.95 7.09
C LEU A 243 -7.45 -24.48 5.63
N ARG A 244 -8.60 -23.97 5.15
CA ARG A 244 -8.69 -23.37 3.80
C ARG A 244 -7.90 -22.06 3.69
N VAL A 245 -7.95 -21.20 4.71
CA VAL A 245 -7.11 -19.99 4.75
C VAL A 245 -5.64 -20.37 4.79
N LEU A 246 -5.25 -21.30 5.67
CA LEU A 246 -3.87 -21.78 5.78
C LEU A 246 -3.37 -22.42 4.48
N GLY A 247 -4.20 -23.21 3.79
CA GLY A 247 -3.86 -23.73 2.47
C GLY A 247 -3.66 -22.61 1.42
N GLY A 248 -4.48 -21.56 1.47
CA GLY A 248 -4.28 -20.36 0.66
C GLY A 248 -3.00 -19.60 0.99
N ILE A 249 -2.66 -19.46 2.28
CA ILE A 249 -1.43 -18.81 2.75
C ILE A 249 -0.20 -19.60 2.33
N ALA A 250 -0.22 -20.92 2.52
CA ALA A 250 0.91 -21.79 2.26
C ALA A 250 1.37 -21.74 0.80
N LEU A 251 0.45 -21.53 -0.16
CA LEU A 251 0.79 -21.56 -1.58
C LEU A 251 1.79 -20.45 -1.99
N PRO A 252 1.53 -19.14 -1.81
CA PRO A 252 2.53 -18.10 -2.14
C PRO A 252 3.82 -18.24 -1.35
N PHE A 253 3.74 -18.56 -0.04
CA PHE A 253 4.93 -18.74 0.79
C PHE A 253 5.77 -19.93 0.33
N ALA A 254 5.16 -21.06 -0.04
CA ALA A 254 5.89 -22.21 -0.56
C ALA A 254 6.66 -21.87 -1.84
N LEU A 255 6.05 -21.12 -2.76
CA LEU A 255 6.74 -20.68 -3.98
C LEU A 255 7.96 -19.82 -3.67
N VAL A 256 7.83 -18.84 -2.76
CA VAL A 256 8.94 -17.99 -2.33
C VAL A 256 10.02 -18.79 -1.59
N ILE A 257 9.64 -19.68 -0.68
CA ILE A 257 10.58 -20.52 0.08
C ILE A 257 11.34 -21.47 -0.86
N ILE A 258 10.66 -22.08 -1.84
CA ILE A 258 11.30 -22.93 -2.85
C ILE A 258 12.31 -22.11 -3.65
N TYR A 259 11.92 -20.93 -4.15
CA TYR A 259 12.84 -20.05 -4.87
C TYR A 259 14.08 -19.68 -4.03
N LEU A 260 13.87 -19.25 -2.78
CA LEU A 260 14.97 -18.87 -1.89
C LEU A 260 15.84 -20.07 -1.52
N GLY A 261 15.25 -21.25 -1.33
CA GLY A 261 15.95 -22.50 -1.03
C GLY A 261 16.84 -22.94 -2.19
N LEU A 262 16.31 -22.94 -3.41
CA LEU A 262 17.07 -23.28 -4.63
C LEU A 262 18.24 -22.33 -4.88
N ASN A 263 18.17 -21.10 -4.35
CA ASN A 263 19.19 -20.07 -4.50
C ASN A 263 20.10 -19.90 -3.26
N ASN A 264 20.02 -20.77 -2.25
CA ASN A 264 20.75 -20.62 -0.99
C ASN A 264 20.54 -19.26 -0.30
N ALA A 265 19.37 -18.66 -0.51
CA ALA A 265 19.01 -17.33 -0.03
C ALA A 265 18.04 -17.36 1.16
N LEU A 266 17.62 -18.54 1.64
CA LEU A 266 16.64 -18.66 2.72
C LEU A 266 17.11 -18.03 4.05
N ILE A 267 18.34 -18.34 4.47
CA ILE A 267 18.91 -17.75 5.70
C ILE A 267 19.23 -16.26 5.52
N PRO A 268 19.89 -15.81 4.43
CA PRO A 268 20.01 -14.39 4.14
C PRO A 268 18.67 -13.65 4.15
N ALA A 269 17.61 -14.23 3.58
CA ALA A 269 16.27 -13.66 3.57
C ALA A 269 15.70 -13.54 4.99
N TRP A 270 15.83 -14.58 5.82
CA TRP A 270 15.43 -14.52 7.22
C TRP A 270 16.17 -13.40 7.96
N ASN A 271 17.50 -13.35 7.83
CA ASN A 271 18.33 -12.35 8.48
C ASN A 271 17.95 -10.93 8.05
N ALA A 272 17.73 -10.71 6.75
CA ALA A 272 17.41 -9.39 6.23
C ALA A 272 15.98 -8.94 6.54
N THR A 273 15.00 -9.83 6.48
CA THR A 273 13.58 -9.44 6.61
C THR A 273 13.03 -9.53 8.02
N ILE A 274 13.47 -10.51 8.81
CA ILE A 274 13.01 -10.73 10.19
C ILE A 274 14.11 -10.36 11.18
N GLY A 275 15.30 -10.96 11.03
CA GLY A 275 16.42 -10.76 11.95
C GLY A 275 16.78 -9.29 12.13
N ALA A 276 16.88 -8.55 11.01
CA ALA A 276 17.23 -7.15 11.03
C ALA A 276 16.22 -6.28 11.78
N ASN A 277 14.92 -6.55 11.62
CA ASN A 277 13.88 -5.84 12.35
C ASN A 277 13.90 -6.22 13.84
N VAL A 278 14.06 -7.50 14.18
CA VAL A 278 14.15 -7.95 15.58
C VAL A 278 15.34 -7.30 16.30
N VAL A 279 16.52 -7.30 15.68
CA VAL A 279 17.72 -6.66 16.23
C VAL A 279 17.54 -5.16 16.35
N HIS A 280 16.94 -4.52 15.35
CA HIS A 280 16.58 -3.10 15.42
C HIS A 280 15.68 -2.84 16.63
N PHE A 281 14.55 -3.53 16.75
CA PHE A 281 13.62 -3.38 17.87
C PHE A 281 14.28 -3.63 19.23
N ALA A 282 15.14 -4.65 19.33
CA ALA A 282 15.85 -4.97 20.57
C ALA A 282 16.85 -3.87 20.98
N ASN A 283 17.48 -3.20 20.02
CA ASN A 283 18.51 -2.20 20.29
C ASN A 283 17.96 -0.78 20.43
N THR A 284 16.94 -0.40 19.66
CA THR A 284 16.41 0.97 19.62
C THR A 284 15.14 1.14 20.45
N GLN A 285 14.19 0.21 20.31
CA GLN A 285 12.86 0.36 20.90
C GLN A 285 12.75 -0.25 22.29
N ALA A 286 13.44 -1.37 22.56
CA ALA A 286 13.36 -2.03 23.86
C ALA A 286 13.95 -1.16 25.01
N SER A 287 14.83 -0.22 24.69
CA SER A 287 15.39 0.75 25.64
C SER A 287 14.48 1.96 25.88
N THR A 288 13.47 2.18 25.04
CA THR A 288 12.54 3.32 25.13
C THR A 288 11.20 2.87 25.69
N PRO A 289 10.71 3.42 26.81
CA PRO A 289 9.38 3.10 27.33
C PRO A 289 8.28 3.35 26.31
N LEU A 290 7.33 2.41 26.17
CA LEU A 290 6.25 2.48 25.17
C LEU A 290 5.51 3.83 25.14
N PRO A 291 5.13 4.47 26.27
CA PRO A 291 4.46 5.78 26.22
C PRO A 291 5.32 6.89 25.61
N GLN A 292 6.64 6.84 25.79
CA GLN A 292 7.56 7.81 25.19
C GLN A 292 7.67 7.58 23.69
N LEU A 293 7.80 6.33 23.26
CA LEU A 293 7.83 5.95 21.84
C LEU A 293 6.56 6.39 21.12
N VAL A 294 5.39 6.10 21.70
CA VAL A 294 4.07 6.52 21.17
C VAL A 294 3.99 8.04 21.06
N ARG A 295 4.47 8.78 22.07
CA ARG A 295 4.46 10.25 22.04
C ARG A 295 5.40 10.83 20.97
N ALA A 296 6.59 10.24 20.80
CA ALA A 296 7.55 10.65 19.79
C ALA A 296 6.99 10.41 18.39
N ASN A 297 6.57 9.19 18.08
CA ASN A 297 5.98 8.84 16.78
C ASN A 297 4.71 9.64 16.49
N PHE A 298 3.88 9.94 17.51
CA PHE A 298 2.73 10.81 17.31
C PHE A 298 3.13 12.25 16.92
N ALA A 299 4.18 12.79 17.53
CA ALA A 299 4.72 14.10 17.16
C ALA A 299 5.29 14.08 15.75
N ASP A 300 6.01 13.02 15.37
CA ASP A 300 6.58 12.84 14.03
C ASP A 300 5.47 12.69 12.98
N ILE A 301 4.41 11.90 13.25
CA ILE A 301 3.24 11.80 12.37
C ILE A 301 2.59 13.17 12.15
N LEU A 302 2.48 14.00 13.18
CA LEU A 302 1.92 15.35 13.04
C LEU A 302 2.86 16.29 12.27
N ALA A 303 4.16 16.24 12.56
CA ALA A 303 5.16 17.10 11.94
C ALA A 303 5.38 16.73 10.46
N ASP A 304 5.69 15.47 10.18
CA ASP A 304 5.91 14.97 8.83
C ASP A 304 4.60 14.93 8.03
N GLY A 305 3.49 14.60 8.71
CA GLY A 305 2.13 14.66 8.16
C GLY A 305 1.83 16.01 7.51
N GLY A 306 2.08 17.08 8.25
CA GLY A 306 1.81 18.45 7.79
C GLY A 306 2.81 18.99 6.77
N GLN A 307 4.05 18.50 6.79
CA GLN A 307 5.11 19.01 5.92
C GLN A 307 5.22 18.26 4.60
N TYR A 308 5.05 16.94 4.62
CA TYR A 308 5.43 16.06 3.51
C TYR A 308 4.32 15.12 3.07
N CYS A 309 3.45 14.69 3.99
CA CYS A 309 2.52 13.62 3.67
C CYS A 309 1.20 14.11 3.09
N PHE A 310 0.67 15.24 3.59
CA PHE A 310 -0.69 15.65 3.29
C PHE A 310 -0.80 17.09 2.83
N SER A 311 -1.57 17.33 1.77
CA SER A 311 -1.95 18.68 1.38
C SER A 311 -2.88 19.31 2.45
N PRO A 312 -2.99 20.66 2.55
CA PRO A 312 -3.90 21.29 3.51
C PRO A 312 -5.36 20.82 3.39
N LEU A 313 -5.80 20.44 2.18
CA LEU A 313 -7.13 19.88 1.95
C LEU A 313 -7.23 18.44 2.45
N GLU A 314 -6.18 17.65 2.27
CA GLU A 314 -6.13 16.27 2.76
C GLU A 314 -6.21 16.18 4.28
N HIS A 315 -5.68 17.16 5.02
CA HIS A 315 -5.87 17.24 6.48
C HIS A 315 -7.35 17.22 6.88
N GLN A 316 -8.21 17.92 6.12
CA GLN A 316 -9.66 17.90 6.35
C GLN A 316 -10.24 16.51 6.10
N LEU A 317 -9.73 15.80 5.09
CA LEU A 317 -10.10 14.41 4.83
C LEU A 317 -9.67 13.47 5.96
N ILE A 318 -8.51 13.72 6.61
CA ILE A 318 -8.10 12.96 7.80
C ILE A 318 -9.13 13.13 8.92
N TYR A 319 -9.51 14.38 9.26
CA TYR A 319 -10.52 14.60 10.30
C TYR A 319 -11.88 14.00 9.93
N ALA A 320 -12.31 14.17 8.68
CA ALA A 320 -13.53 13.54 8.17
C ALA A 320 -13.46 12.01 8.25
N SER A 321 -12.29 11.42 8.02
CA SER A 321 -12.08 9.97 8.11
C SER A 321 -12.15 9.47 9.53
N ILE A 322 -11.59 10.20 10.51
CA ILE A 322 -11.68 9.87 11.94
C ILE A 322 -13.15 9.91 12.40
N LEU A 323 -13.88 10.97 12.02
CA LEU A 323 -15.30 11.09 12.34
C LEU A 323 -16.14 9.99 11.66
N GLY A 324 -15.87 9.72 10.39
CA GLY A 324 -16.51 8.65 9.63
C GLY A 324 -16.27 7.28 10.25
N PHE A 325 -15.03 6.99 10.63
CA PHE A 325 -14.64 5.74 11.27
C PHE A 325 -15.27 5.59 12.66
N GLY A 326 -15.27 6.65 13.47
CA GLY A 326 -15.99 6.70 14.74
C GLY A 326 -17.49 6.44 14.55
N GLY A 327 -18.10 7.00 13.50
CA GLY A 327 -19.47 6.73 13.11
C GLY A 327 -19.72 5.26 12.73
N ILE A 328 -18.80 4.61 12.02
CA ILE A 328 -18.87 3.17 11.70
C ILE A 328 -18.89 2.33 12.99
N LEU A 329 -17.99 2.64 13.94
CA LEU A 329 -17.94 1.95 15.24
C LEU A 329 -19.25 2.12 16.02
N ILE A 330 -19.77 3.34 16.11
CA ILE A 330 -21.05 3.63 16.78
C ILE A 330 -22.20 2.90 16.09
N ALA A 331 -22.26 2.92 14.75
CA ALA A 331 -23.30 2.25 13.98
C ALA A 331 -23.28 0.73 14.23
N GLN A 332 -22.10 0.10 14.27
CA GLN A 332 -21.98 -1.31 14.63
C GLN A 332 -22.47 -1.58 16.05
N PHE A 333 -22.04 -0.78 17.02
CA PHE A 333 -22.46 -0.93 18.41
C PHE A 333 -23.98 -0.81 18.59
N VAL A 334 -24.58 0.22 17.97
CA VAL A 334 -26.04 0.44 18.00
C VAL A 334 -26.78 -0.70 17.31
N ASN A 335 -26.31 -1.16 16.16
CA ASN A 335 -26.93 -2.27 15.43
C ASN A 335 -26.83 -3.59 16.22
N ALA A 336 -25.69 -3.88 16.83
CA ALA A 336 -25.51 -5.05 17.69
C ALA A 336 -26.49 -5.01 18.87
N ARG A 337 -26.58 -3.87 19.56
CA ARG A 337 -27.51 -3.69 20.69
C ARG A 337 -28.98 -3.83 20.27
N ARG A 338 -29.39 -3.24 19.14
CA ARG A 338 -30.77 -3.29 18.64
C ARG A 338 -31.16 -4.68 18.13
N SER A 339 -30.26 -5.36 17.43
CA SER A 339 -30.53 -6.68 16.86
C SER A 339 -30.28 -7.83 17.82
N LYS A 340 -29.78 -7.55 19.04
CA LYS A 340 -29.28 -8.54 20.01
C LYS A 340 -28.27 -9.51 19.37
N ARG A 341 -27.50 -9.04 18.39
CA ARG A 341 -26.43 -9.79 17.72
C ARG A 341 -25.08 -9.45 18.33
N ALA A 342 -24.07 -10.26 18.01
CA ALA A 342 -22.69 -9.98 18.37
C ALA A 342 -22.24 -8.62 17.79
N LEU A 343 -21.35 -7.94 18.51
CA LEU A 343 -20.72 -6.69 18.06
C LEU A 343 -19.88 -6.89 16.80
N LEU A 344 -19.26 -8.07 16.70
CA LEU A 344 -18.38 -8.44 15.60
C LEU A 344 -19.19 -9.00 14.43
N ASN A 345 -18.76 -8.71 13.20
CA ASN A 345 -19.32 -9.24 11.97
C ASN A 345 -18.24 -9.37 10.90
N LEU A 346 -18.39 -10.29 9.97
CA LEU A 346 -17.34 -10.56 8.98
C LEU A 346 -17.34 -9.64 7.76
N ASP A 347 -18.30 -8.72 7.71
CA ASP A 347 -18.34 -7.68 6.69
C ASP A 347 -17.38 -6.54 7.07
N GLN A 348 -17.35 -6.10 8.34
CA GLN A 348 -16.68 -4.85 8.72
C GLN A 348 -15.65 -5.01 9.85
N THR A 349 -15.74 -6.05 10.68
CA THR A 349 -14.74 -6.28 11.74
C THR A 349 -13.31 -6.45 11.21
N PRO A 350 -13.06 -7.17 10.09
CA PRO A 350 -11.71 -7.27 9.53
C PRO A 350 -11.09 -5.89 9.23
N LEU A 351 -11.86 -4.99 8.63
CA LEU A 351 -11.43 -3.62 8.34
C LEU A 351 -11.12 -2.85 9.63
N ILE A 352 -11.97 -2.95 10.66
CA ILE A 352 -11.75 -2.27 11.95
C ILE A 352 -10.48 -2.76 12.64
N LEU A 353 -10.28 -4.09 12.73
CA LEU A 353 -9.10 -4.66 13.37
C LEU A 353 -7.82 -4.26 12.63
N TYR A 354 -7.89 -4.23 11.30
CA TYR A 354 -6.79 -3.74 10.47
C TYR A 354 -6.48 -2.27 10.73
N THR A 355 -7.50 -1.40 10.81
CA THR A 355 -7.31 0.01 11.14
C THR A 355 -6.66 0.19 12.50
N ILE A 356 -7.21 -0.45 13.54
CA ILE A 356 -6.70 -0.35 14.91
C ILE A 356 -5.25 -0.83 14.96
N GLY A 357 -4.95 -1.96 14.33
CA GLY A 357 -3.61 -2.50 14.36
C GLY A 357 -2.61 -1.69 13.54
N PHE A 358 -2.98 -1.06 12.42
CA PHE A 358 -2.07 -0.19 11.66
C PHE A 358 -1.87 1.17 12.33
N VAL A 359 -2.90 1.73 12.98
CA VAL A 359 -2.74 2.91 13.85
C VAL A 359 -1.80 2.57 15.01
N GLY A 360 -2.00 1.41 15.66
CA GLY A 360 -1.12 0.93 16.72
C GLY A 360 0.32 0.72 16.24
N PHE A 361 0.51 0.10 15.06
CA PHE A 361 1.81 -0.06 14.43
C PHE A 361 2.47 1.29 14.16
N SER A 362 1.74 2.27 13.60
CA SER A 362 2.26 3.60 13.33
C SER A 362 2.67 4.35 14.61
N PHE A 363 2.02 4.08 15.75
CA PHE A 363 2.49 4.64 17.02
C PHE A 363 3.72 3.93 17.60
N VAL A 364 4.09 2.76 17.10
CA VAL A 364 5.25 1.99 17.58
C VAL A 364 6.44 2.14 16.63
N ASP A 365 6.24 2.04 15.32
CA ASP A 365 7.29 2.11 14.30
C ASP A 365 6.78 2.98 13.14
N PHE A 366 6.97 4.30 13.26
CA PHE A 366 6.77 5.26 12.18
C PHE A 366 8.11 5.75 11.69
N ASP A 367 8.42 5.49 10.42
CA ASP A 367 9.65 5.94 9.78
C ASP A 367 9.39 7.20 8.94
N PHE A 368 8.33 7.17 8.12
CA PHE A 368 7.94 8.31 7.29
C PHE A 368 6.52 8.18 6.73
N CYS A 369 6.07 9.19 5.97
CA CYS A 369 4.75 9.24 5.33
C CYS A 369 4.25 7.93 4.69
N PRO A 370 5.09 7.15 3.98
CA PRO A 370 4.63 5.91 3.37
C PRO A 370 4.04 4.93 4.38
N ASP A 371 4.42 4.96 5.65
CA ASP A 371 3.85 4.07 6.67
C ASP A 371 2.36 4.32 6.96
N LEU A 372 1.81 5.44 6.50
CA LEU A 372 0.37 5.74 6.52
C LEU A 372 -0.40 5.19 5.31
N PHE A 373 0.29 4.69 4.27
CA PHE A 373 -0.35 4.05 3.10
C PHE A 373 -1.42 3.01 3.47
N PRO A 374 -1.16 2.09 4.42
CA PRO A 374 -2.12 1.09 4.85
C PRO A 374 -3.48 1.66 5.25
N LEU A 375 -3.51 2.89 5.78
CA LEU A 375 -4.72 3.54 6.29
C LEU A 375 -5.53 4.24 5.19
N LEU A 376 -4.94 4.60 4.05
CA LEU A 376 -5.62 5.31 2.96
C LEU A 376 -6.94 4.66 2.51
N PRO A 377 -7.01 3.35 2.17
CA PRO A 377 -8.29 2.74 1.78
C PRO A 377 -9.33 2.76 2.91
N VAL A 378 -8.89 2.65 4.18
CA VAL A 378 -9.79 2.75 5.34
C VAL A 378 -10.35 4.17 5.44
N MET A 379 -9.49 5.17 5.29
CA MET A 379 -9.87 6.57 5.40
C MET A 379 -10.87 6.92 4.30
N ALA A 380 -10.59 6.50 3.07
CA ALA A 380 -11.50 6.66 1.93
C ALA A 380 -12.85 5.98 2.16
N LEU A 381 -12.87 4.74 2.65
CA LEU A 381 -14.11 4.02 3.01
C LEU A 381 -14.89 4.73 4.13
N SER A 382 -14.18 5.27 5.12
CA SER A 382 -14.77 5.93 6.28
C SER A 382 -15.43 7.26 5.90
N VAL A 383 -14.76 8.08 5.10
CA VAL A 383 -15.33 9.32 4.56
C VAL A 383 -16.49 9.02 3.61
N GLY A 384 -16.32 8.07 2.68
CA GLY A 384 -17.38 7.66 1.76
C GLY A 384 -18.64 7.16 2.48
N TRP A 385 -18.47 6.38 3.55
CA TRP A 385 -19.57 5.97 4.42
C TRP A 385 -20.22 7.14 5.16
N GLY A 386 -19.41 8.06 5.70
CA GLY A 386 -19.89 9.26 6.39
C GLY A 386 -20.77 10.14 5.50
N ILE A 387 -20.30 10.46 4.29
CA ILE A 387 -21.05 11.23 3.28
C ILE A 387 -22.37 10.53 2.94
N TRP A 388 -22.32 9.22 2.66
CA TRP A 388 -23.51 8.43 2.37
C TRP A 388 -24.53 8.49 3.51
N MET A 389 -24.07 8.33 4.75
CA MET A 389 -24.93 8.34 5.94
C MET A 389 -25.57 9.72 6.17
N LEU A 390 -24.82 10.80 6.01
CA LEU A 390 -25.33 12.18 6.11
C LEU A 390 -26.38 12.47 5.03
N ALA A 391 -26.13 12.07 3.78
CA ALA A 391 -27.08 12.25 2.68
C ALA A 391 -28.41 11.50 2.94
N HIS A 392 -28.35 10.30 3.52
CA HIS A 392 -29.54 9.54 3.89
C HIS A 392 -30.27 10.14 5.11
N ALA A 393 -29.53 10.66 6.08
CA ALA A 393 -30.11 11.36 7.22
C ALA A 393 -30.85 12.63 6.78
N ALA A 394 -30.25 13.41 5.89
CA ALA A 394 -30.86 14.60 5.30
C ALA A 394 -32.14 14.27 4.51
N GLY A 395 -32.11 13.22 3.68
CA GLY A 395 -33.29 12.73 2.96
C GLY A 395 -34.44 12.38 3.90
N ARG A 396 -34.19 11.57 4.94
CA ARG A 396 -35.21 11.21 5.93
C ARG A 396 -35.70 12.39 6.75
N PHE A 397 -34.83 13.36 7.02
CA PHE A 397 -35.23 14.58 7.72
C PHE A 397 -36.19 15.42 6.86
N ALA A 398 -35.88 15.61 5.58
CA ALA A 398 -36.74 16.31 4.64
C ALA A 398 -38.10 15.61 4.45
N GLU A 399 -38.10 14.28 4.39
CA GLU A 399 -39.33 13.48 4.36
C GLU A 399 -40.22 13.76 5.59
N ARG A 400 -39.63 13.72 6.79
CA ARG A 400 -40.36 13.82 8.06
C ARG A 400 -40.78 15.24 8.42
N ARG A 401 -39.98 16.25 8.06
CA ARG A 401 -40.19 17.64 8.48
C ARG A 401 -40.72 18.55 7.38
N MET A 402 -40.37 18.28 6.13
CA MET A 402 -40.76 19.11 4.99
C MET A 402 -41.79 18.42 4.09
N HIS A 403 -42.25 17.22 4.45
CA HIS A 403 -43.16 16.40 3.64
C HIS A 403 -42.65 16.19 2.19
N PHE A 404 -41.33 16.15 2.02
CA PHE A 404 -40.73 15.97 0.70
C PHE A 404 -40.88 14.49 0.27
N ALA A 405 -41.79 14.23 -0.68
CA ALA A 405 -42.15 12.87 -1.11
C ALA A 405 -40.99 12.05 -1.73
N HIS A 406 -39.87 12.70 -2.10
CA HIS A 406 -38.78 12.09 -2.88
C HIS A 406 -37.44 12.07 -2.13
N ALA A 407 -37.44 11.62 -0.87
CA ALA A 407 -36.24 11.60 -0.03
C ALA A 407 -35.06 10.80 -0.59
N SER A 408 -35.34 9.67 -1.26
CA SER A 408 -34.32 8.88 -1.94
C SER A 408 -33.63 9.65 -3.07
N THR A 409 -34.40 10.43 -3.84
CA THR A 409 -33.90 11.31 -4.89
C THR A 409 -33.00 12.39 -4.30
N LEU A 410 -33.40 13.02 -3.18
CA LEU A 410 -32.55 14.01 -2.50
C LEU A 410 -31.22 13.39 -2.05
N SER A 411 -31.24 12.21 -1.41
CA SER A 411 -30.01 11.52 -1.02
C SER A 411 -29.12 11.18 -2.22
N ALA A 412 -29.70 10.74 -3.34
CA ALA A 412 -28.95 10.47 -4.57
C ALA A 412 -28.31 11.74 -5.16
N ILE A 413 -29.04 12.87 -5.19
CA ILE A 413 -28.52 14.17 -5.63
C ILE A 413 -27.36 14.62 -4.73
N LEU A 414 -27.49 14.51 -3.41
CA LEU A 414 -26.43 14.88 -2.47
C LEU A 414 -25.17 14.02 -2.65
N ILE A 415 -25.34 12.71 -2.88
CA ILE A 415 -24.22 11.81 -3.16
C ILE A 415 -23.55 12.15 -4.49
N ALA A 416 -24.33 12.41 -5.54
CA ALA A 416 -23.80 12.81 -6.84
C ALA A 416 -23.07 14.15 -6.77
N ALA A 417 -23.63 15.12 -6.05
CA ALA A 417 -22.99 16.41 -5.80
C ALA A 417 -21.67 16.26 -5.03
N ALA A 418 -21.64 15.41 -4.00
CA ALA A 418 -20.41 15.11 -3.27
C ALA A 418 -19.35 14.44 -4.17
N ALA A 419 -19.76 13.48 -4.99
CA ALA A 419 -18.86 12.82 -5.94
C ALA A 419 -18.27 13.81 -6.97
N LEU A 420 -19.11 14.70 -7.52
CA LEU A 420 -18.66 15.75 -8.44
C LEU A 420 -17.74 16.75 -7.76
N TRP A 421 -18.04 17.12 -6.51
CA TRP A 421 -17.19 18.02 -5.72
C TRP A 421 -15.81 17.39 -5.45
N ILE A 422 -15.77 16.12 -5.06
CA ILE A 422 -14.53 15.36 -4.86
C ILE A 422 -13.68 15.39 -6.15
N VAL A 423 -14.27 15.04 -7.30
CA VAL A 423 -13.57 15.09 -8.60
C VAL A 423 -13.08 16.50 -8.93
N ALA A 424 -13.91 17.53 -8.71
CA ALA A 424 -13.55 18.91 -9.00
C ALA A 424 -12.38 19.40 -8.13
N VAL A 425 -12.40 19.11 -6.82
CA VAL A 425 -11.31 19.46 -5.91
C VAL A 425 -10.00 18.83 -6.38
N TYR A 426 -10.02 17.54 -6.69
CA TYR A 426 -8.83 16.84 -7.15
C TYR A 426 -8.30 17.35 -8.49
N LEU A 427 -9.17 17.60 -9.46
CA LEU A 427 -8.76 18.21 -10.73
C LEU A 427 -8.11 19.59 -10.53
N LEU A 428 -8.56 20.36 -9.55
CA LEU A 428 -7.94 21.65 -9.22
C LEU A 428 -6.60 21.48 -8.50
N ASP A 429 -6.50 20.53 -7.57
CA ASP A 429 -5.29 20.26 -6.79
C ASP A 429 -4.15 19.78 -7.69
N VAL A 430 -4.40 18.78 -8.53
CA VAL A 430 -3.39 18.25 -9.44
C VAL A 430 -2.96 19.25 -10.50
N ARG A 431 -3.85 20.16 -10.94
CA ARG A 431 -3.48 21.25 -11.85
C ARG A 431 -2.67 22.35 -11.17
N ALA A 432 -2.83 22.52 -9.86
CA ALA A 432 -2.02 23.43 -9.05
C ALA A 432 -0.69 22.80 -8.62
N TYR A 433 -0.54 21.48 -8.80
CA TYR A 433 0.68 20.77 -8.45
C TYR A 433 1.87 21.28 -9.27
N THR A 434 2.96 21.50 -8.56
CA THR A 434 4.26 21.82 -9.13
C THR A 434 5.28 20.90 -8.49
N VAL A 435 6.19 20.35 -9.30
CA VAL A 435 7.28 19.52 -8.77
C VAL A 435 8.14 20.40 -7.88
N ARG A 436 8.15 20.11 -6.57
CA ARG A 436 8.98 20.81 -5.59
C ARG A 436 10.19 19.94 -5.26
N GLY A 437 11.37 20.56 -5.25
CA GLY A 437 12.61 19.90 -4.85
C GLY A 437 13.30 19.15 -5.99
N MET A 438 13.70 17.90 -5.71
CA MET A 438 14.39 17.02 -6.65
C MET A 438 13.41 16.49 -7.69
N ASN A 439 13.79 16.56 -8.97
CA ASN A 439 13.07 15.89 -10.06
C ASN A 439 13.95 14.78 -10.66
N PHE A 440 13.39 14.03 -11.62
CA PHE A 440 14.11 12.94 -12.27
C PHE A 440 15.33 13.40 -13.06
N GLN A 441 15.25 14.59 -13.68
CA GLN A 441 16.38 15.16 -14.41
C GLN A 441 17.57 15.45 -13.48
N ASP A 442 17.32 15.97 -12.27
CA ASP A 442 18.38 16.17 -11.27
C ASP A 442 19.08 14.84 -10.93
N GLN A 443 18.35 13.71 -10.94
CA GLN A 443 18.94 12.39 -10.74
C GLN A 443 19.73 11.91 -11.97
N MET A 444 19.30 12.26 -13.18
CA MET A 444 20.04 11.95 -14.42
C MET A 444 21.32 12.76 -14.53
N ASP A 445 21.33 14.01 -14.05
CA ASP A 445 22.55 14.82 -14.01
C ASP A 445 23.61 14.17 -13.12
N VAL A 446 23.21 13.57 -11.99
CA VAL A 446 24.09 12.74 -11.13
C VAL A 446 24.67 11.55 -11.92
N VAL A 447 23.83 10.85 -12.69
CA VAL A 447 24.24 9.70 -13.50
C VAL A 447 25.23 10.11 -14.59
N GLU A 448 24.98 11.22 -15.29
CA GLU A 448 25.88 11.73 -16.32
C GLU A 448 27.26 12.09 -15.76
N VAL A 449 27.32 12.75 -14.61
CA VAL A 449 28.60 13.03 -13.94
C VAL A 449 29.30 11.73 -13.53
N ALA A 450 28.56 10.73 -13.04
CA ALA A 450 29.16 9.43 -12.69
C ALA A 450 29.83 8.76 -13.89
N LYS A 451 29.24 8.84 -15.09
CA LYS A 451 29.82 8.31 -16.34
C LYS A 451 31.19 8.92 -16.66
N THR A 452 31.44 10.17 -16.29
CA THR A 452 32.73 10.82 -16.54
C THR A 452 33.87 10.23 -15.70
N TYR A 453 33.56 9.63 -14.56
CA TYR A 453 34.52 9.04 -13.65
C TYR A 453 34.76 7.54 -13.86
N LEU A 454 33.85 6.86 -14.57
CA LEU A 454 33.81 5.41 -14.68
C LEU A 454 34.25 4.92 -16.06
N LYS A 455 35.02 3.84 -16.05
CA LYS A 455 35.42 3.05 -17.23
C LYS A 455 34.81 1.65 -17.17
N PRO A 456 34.73 0.93 -18.30
CA PRO A 456 34.32 -0.47 -18.30
C PRO A 456 35.15 -1.30 -17.30
N GLY A 457 34.48 -2.02 -16.40
CA GLY A 457 35.11 -2.82 -15.34
C GLY A 457 35.34 -2.09 -14.01
N ASP A 458 35.17 -0.76 -13.96
CA ASP A 458 35.17 -0.03 -12.70
C ASP A 458 33.97 -0.43 -11.83
N ARG A 459 34.17 -0.40 -10.51
CA ARG A 459 33.15 -0.78 -9.53
C ARG A 459 32.59 0.45 -8.83
N VAL A 460 31.31 0.41 -8.50
CA VAL A 460 30.61 1.50 -7.80
C VAL A 460 30.09 1.00 -6.48
N LEU A 461 30.21 1.81 -5.43
CA LEU A 461 29.53 1.59 -4.16
C LEU A 461 28.47 2.66 -3.96
N THR A 462 27.23 2.25 -3.75
CA THR A 462 26.13 3.17 -3.54
C THR A 462 25.41 2.89 -2.23
N PHE A 463 25.19 3.94 -1.45
CA PHE A 463 24.33 3.91 -0.27
C PHE A 463 23.27 5.02 -0.33
N GLY A 464 22.03 4.68 0.00
CA GLY A 464 20.95 5.64 0.19
C GLY A 464 20.11 5.94 -1.06
N ASN A 465 20.67 5.91 -2.27
CA ASN A 465 19.90 6.00 -3.51
C ASN A 465 20.59 5.22 -4.62
N ALA A 466 19.98 4.13 -5.10
CA ALA A 466 20.60 3.24 -6.08
C ALA A 466 20.52 3.74 -7.54
N ILE A 467 20.16 5.01 -7.80
CA ILE A 467 19.91 5.49 -9.18
C ILE A 467 21.11 5.33 -10.13
N VAL A 468 22.33 5.54 -9.65
CA VAL A 468 23.55 5.35 -10.46
C VAL A 468 23.74 3.88 -10.84
N LEU A 469 23.42 2.95 -9.94
CA LEU A 469 23.46 1.52 -10.23
C LEU A 469 22.37 1.12 -11.21
N VAL A 470 21.15 1.65 -11.03
CA VAL A 470 19.98 1.34 -11.85
C VAL A 470 20.17 1.77 -13.30
N GLU A 471 20.58 3.01 -13.52
CA GLU A 471 20.70 3.57 -14.88
C GLU A 471 21.94 3.09 -15.63
N LEU A 472 23.02 2.81 -14.91
CA LEU A 472 24.24 2.27 -15.52
C LEU A 472 24.25 0.75 -15.57
N HIS A 473 23.22 0.09 -15.05
CA HIS A 473 23.14 -1.37 -14.91
C HIS A 473 24.40 -1.98 -14.26
N LEU A 474 24.91 -1.33 -13.21
CA LEU A 474 26.12 -1.76 -12.51
C LEU A 474 25.77 -2.51 -11.23
N PRO A 475 26.47 -3.62 -10.92
CA PRO A 475 26.36 -4.25 -9.61
C PRO A 475 26.99 -3.35 -8.54
N ASN A 476 26.38 -3.32 -7.36
CA ASN A 476 26.93 -2.63 -6.21
C ASN A 476 28.18 -3.37 -5.69
N ALA A 477 29.18 -2.64 -5.20
CA ALA A 477 30.42 -3.22 -4.70
C ALA A 477 30.22 -4.12 -3.47
N VAL A 478 29.12 -3.92 -2.74
CA VAL A 478 28.65 -4.73 -1.61
C VAL A 478 27.16 -4.99 -1.77
N LYS A 479 26.63 -6.04 -1.13
CA LYS A 479 25.21 -6.38 -1.28
C LYS A 479 24.22 -5.39 -0.65
N ILE A 480 24.66 -4.53 0.27
CA ILE A 480 23.81 -3.58 0.98
C ILE A 480 23.73 -2.28 0.19
N VAL A 481 22.52 -1.78 -0.08
CA VAL A 481 22.29 -0.51 -0.82
C VAL A 481 21.87 0.65 0.09
N HIS A 482 21.69 0.39 1.39
CA HIS A 482 21.24 1.38 2.36
C HIS A 482 21.90 1.14 3.73
N LEU A 483 22.54 2.17 4.30
CA LEU A 483 23.16 2.15 5.64
C LEU A 483 22.24 2.71 6.74
N GLY A 484 20.93 2.42 6.67
CA GLY A 484 20.00 2.72 7.76
C GLY A 484 20.22 1.81 8.98
N SER A 485 19.65 2.17 10.13
CA SER A 485 19.78 1.40 11.38
C SER A 485 19.32 -0.06 11.24
N LYS A 486 18.24 -0.32 10.49
CA LYS A 486 17.74 -1.67 10.20
C LYS A 486 18.76 -2.48 9.36
N SER A 487 19.36 -1.88 8.33
CA SER A 487 20.39 -2.56 7.52
C SER A 487 21.72 -2.72 8.27
N GLY A 488 22.18 -1.69 8.96
CA GLY A 488 23.47 -1.69 9.64
C GLY A 488 23.52 -2.55 10.89
N LEU A 489 22.58 -2.38 11.82
CA LEU A 489 22.54 -3.19 13.04
C LEU A 489 21.99 -4.60 12.78
N GLY A 490 21.22 -4.77 11.71
CA GLY A 490 20.53 -6.01 11.38
C GLY A 490 21.24 -6.85 10.34
N VAL A 491 21.16 -6.44 9.07
CA VAL A 491 21.72 -7.19 7.94
C VAL A 491 23.23 -7.32 8.09
N LEU A 492 23.94 -6.20 8.24
CA LEU A 492 25.40 -6.18 8.28
C LEU A 492 25.92 -6.97 9.49
N ALA A 493 25.28 -6.88 10.65
CA ALA A 493 25.64 -7.68 11.82
C ALA A 493 25.52 -9.20 11.61
N SER A 494 24.69 -9.64 10.65
CA SER A 494 24.56 -11.04 10.27
C SER A 494 25.58 -11.49 9.21
N GLU A 495 26.36 -10.56 8.64
CA GLU A 495 27.40 -10.88 7.68
C GLU A 495 28.70 -11.34 8.36
N PRO A 496 29.47 -12.23 7.72
CA PRO A 496 30.79 -12.61 8.22
C PRO A 496 31.70 -11.40 8.45
N GLY A 497 32.05 -11.15 9.71
CA GLY A 497 32.89 -10.01 10.12
C GLY A 497 32.17 -8.67 10.23
N GLY A 498 30.86 -8.60 9.95
CA GLY A 498 30.07 -7.38 10.07
C GLY A 498 30.63 -6.21 9.26
N MET A 499 30.66 -5.01 9.88
CA MET A 499 31.24 -3.81 9.29
C MET A 499 32.71 -4.02 8.90
N ASP A 500 33.51 -4.60 9.79
CA ASP A 500 34.94 -4.84 9.53
C ASP A 500 35.15 -5.81 8.35
N GLY A 501 34.32 -6.84 8.25
CA GLY A 501 34.31 -7.78 7.14
C GLY A 501 34.00 -7.09 5.80
N MET A 502 33.01 -6.17 5.80
CA MET A 502 32.68 -5.35 4.64
C MET A 502 33.82 -4.41 4.26
N LEU A 503 34.41 -3.69 5.22
CA LEU A 503 35.54 -2.78 4.97
C LEU A 503 36.75 -3.55 4.42
N ALA A 504 37.10 -4.69 5.01
CA ALA A 504 38.17 -5.54 4.51
C ALA A 504 37.88 -6.07 3.09
N ALA A 505 36.61 -6.32 2.75
CA ALA A 505 36.22 -6.68 1.39
C ALA A 505 36.36 -5.49 0.42
N LEU A 506 36.04 -4.27 0.85
CA LEU A 506 36.26 -3.06 0.06
C LEU A 506 37.76 -2.77 -0.11
N ASP A 507 38.62 -3.03 0.89
CA ASP A 507 40.07 -2.87 0.75
C ASP A 507 40.67 -3.80 -0.29
N ARG A 508 40.27 -5.07 -0.27
CA ARG A 508 40.73 -6.06 -1.27
C ARG A 508 40.29 -5.72 -2.69
N ASN A 509 39.20 -4.99 -2.80
CA ASN A 509 38.38 -4.91 -4.00
C ASN A 509 37.69 -3.53 -4.02
N PRO A 510 38.47 -2.44 -4.16
CA PRO A 510 37.97 -1.09 -3.92
C PRO A 510 37.10 -0.59 -5.07
N PRO A 511 35.95 0.05 -4.79
CA PRO A 511 35.20 0.78 -5.79
C PRO A 511 36.01 1.97 -6.33
N LYS A 512 35.76 2.35 -7.58
CA LYS A 512 36.32 3.57 -8.16
C LYS A 512 35.59 4.80 -7.67
N LEU A 513 34.25 4.70 -7.60
CA LEU A 513 33.32 5.74 -7.23
C LEU A 513 32.43 5.26 -6.08
N ILE A 514 32.25 6.11 -5.08
CA ILE A 514 31.27 5.92 -4.00
C ILE A 514 30.24 7.04 -4.09
N THR A 515 28.96 6.68 -4.06
CA THR A 515 27.84 7.62 -4.07
C THR A 515 27.05 7.49 -2.78
N LEU A 516 26.95 8.56 -2.00
CA LEU A 516 26.19 8.60 -0.75
C LEU A 516 24.97 9.52 -0.89
N ALA A 517 23.82 9.05 -0.42
CA ALA A 517 22.58 9.84 -0.32
C ALA A 517 21.98 9.72 1.08
N ARG A 518 21.32 10.79 1.58
CA ARG A 518 20.74 10.86 2.93
C ARG A 518 21.74 10.38 4.00
N GLU A 519 22.93 10.99 4.01
CA GLU A 519 23.94 10.69 5.00
C GLU A 519 23.38 10.95 6.41
N ASN A 520 23.09 9.86 7.11
CA ASN A 520 22.95 9.87 8.54
C ASN A 520 24.28 9.35 9.10
N PHE A 521 24.74 9.92 10.21
CA PHE A 521 25.97 9.54 10.89
C PHE A 521 25.69 8.84 12.23
N PRO A 522 24.91 7.74 12.26
CA PRO A 522 24.75 6.98 13.50
C PRO A 522 26.10 6.37 13.89
N GLU A 523 26.31 6.19 15.19
CA GLU A 523 27.59 5.72 15.74
C GLU A 523 28.10 4.43 15.07
N PHE A 524 27.21 3.47 14.78
CA PHE A 524 27.57 2.21 14.13
C PHE A 524 28.17 2.36 12.72
N SER A 525 27.87 3.48 12.04
CA SER A 525 28.36 3.75 10.68
C SER A 525 29.69 4.49 10.66
N LYS A 526 30.15 5.00 11.82
CA LYS A 526 31.39 5.76 11.94
C LYS A 526 32.60 5.03 11.35
N PRO A 527 32.82 3.72 11.57
CA PRO A 527 33.96 3.02 10.95
C PRO A 527 33.97 3.10 9.43
N PHE A 528 32.80 3.08 8.77
CA PHE A 528 32.70 3.24 7.32
C PHE A 528 33.09 4.66 6.87
N TYR A 529 32.63 5.70 7.58
CA TYR A 529 32.98 7.07 7.24
C TYR A 529 34.46 7.38 7.52
N ASP A 530 35.03 6.83 8.59
CA ASP A 530 36.46 6.92 8.88
C ASP A 530 37.28 6.24 7.76
N TRP A 531 36.87 5.04 7.34
CA TRP A 531 37.48 4.33 6.21
C TRP A 531 37.35 5.13 4.89
N LEU A 532 36.17 5.69 4.62
CA LEU A 532 35.90 6.51 3.43
C LEU A 532 36.84 7.73 3.37
N ALA A 533 36.97 8.46 4.48
CA ALA A 533 37.82 9.64 4.59
C ALA A 533 39.32 9.31 4.45
N GLN A 534 39.73 8.07 4.75
CA GLN A 534 41.10 7.60 4.57
C GLN A 534 41.42 7.22 3.11
N HIS A 535 40.45 6.69 2.37
CA HIS A 535 40.70 6.09 1.05
C HIS A 535 40.16 6.89 -0.14
N TYR A 536 39.25 7.83 0.09
CA TYR A 536 38.56 8.57 -0.96
C TYR A 536 38.55 10.08 -0.70
N ASP A 537 38.54 10.85 -1.78
CA ASP A 537 38.35 12.29 -1.76
C ASP A 537 36.94 12.65 -2.23
N PRO A 538 36.25 13.59 -1.56
CA PRO A 538 34.99 14.13 -2.08
C PRO A 538 35.28 14.92 -3.35
N VAL A 539 34.56 14.63 -4.44
CA VAL A 539 34.79 15.28 -5.73
C VAL A 539 33.63 16.11 -6.25
N GLU A 540 32.40 15.77 -5.85
CA GLU A 540 31.19 16.44 -6.34
C GLU A 540 30.07 16.35 -5.29
N GLU A 541 29.26 17.39 -5.20
CA GLU A 541 28.05 17.43 -4.37
C GLU A 541 26.87 17.89 -5.21
N PHE A 542 25.74 17.22 -5.03
CA PHE A 542 24.48 17.48 -5.73
C PHE A 542 23.43 17.87 -4.70
N PRO A 543 23.35 19.15 -4.27
CA PRO A 543 22.46 19.56 -3.19
C PRO A 543 20.98 19.25 -3.47
N ARG A 544 20.55 19.39 -4.73
CA ARG A 544 19.17 19.08 -5.14
C ARG A 544 18.88 17.59 -5.06
N ALA A 545 19.84 16.74 -5.42
CA ALA A 545 19.71 15.29 -5.35
C ALA A 545 19.99 14.73 -3.93
N ASN A 546 20.50 15.57 -3.02
CA ASN A 546 21.05 15.17 -1.73
C ASN A 546 22.03 13.99 -1.88
N MET A 547 22.96 14.12 -2.84
CA MET A 547 23.95 13.09 -3.16
C MET A 547 25.37 13.66 -3.18
N ARG A 548 26.35 12.85 -2.79
CA ARG A 548 27.77 13.21 -2.79
C ARG A 548 28.60 12.10 -3.42
N PHE A 549 29.61 12.49 -4.18
CA PHE A 549 30.55 11.59 -4.84
C PHE A 549 31.91 11.61 -4.16
N PHE A 550 32.50 10.43 -4.04
CA PHE A 550 33.84 10.22 -3.53
C PHE A 550 34.63 9.36 -4.52
N LEU A 551 35.82 9.81 -4.89
CA LEU A 551 36.73 9.05 -5.76
C LEU A 551 37.90 8.49 -4.98
N LYS A 552 38.32 7.29 -5.37
CA LYS A 552 39.47 6.64 -4.76
C LYS A 552 40.72 7.50 -4.95
N ARG A 553 41.46 7.72 -3.85
CA ARG A 553 42.78 8.37 -3.86
C ARG A 553 43.75 7.60 -4.76
N GLN A 554 44.54 8.35 -5.53
CA GLN A 554 45.54 7.78 -6.44
C GLN A 554 46.78 7.30 -5.70
#